data_AF-A0A956YLA0-F1
#
_entry.id   AF-A0A956YLA0-F1
#
_cell.length_a   1.000
_cell.length_b   1.000
_cell.length_c   1.000
_cell.angle_alpha   90.00
_cell.angle_beta   90.00
_cell.angle_gamma   90.00
#
_symmetry.space_group_name_H-M   'P 1'
#
loop_
_entity.id
_entity.type
_entity.pdbx_description
1 polymer ?
#
loop_
_entity_poly.entity_id
_entity_poly.type
_entity_poly.pdbx_seq_one_letter_code
_entity_poly.pdbx_strand_id
1 'polypeptide(L)'
;MKQQLFFKWLALAAVVEWLLVRTLTRAAIHVPKSPGMIAGYTAVNQIGLVSATFVGLLALLLLLWIAWQNRRDSWLPLPLVGLALLSVLFLFIVPPAWLALLYQLLALSAVLLLCARVFGEGGEGTNGEERRRQGTAALLFPAAALIAGLLVQLLPNLYALLGWPGPPPLTAVFFNMGEIFVVGSVAVWWWGYGRSHAWQHWVLAAVPALLFALSFWRDPAMTGILTIWSTGLTLFLPWPIYALALWLAGVTVLAAWSHHPSVAYAILLLIAAGYTPQLSSQLFSALIALWLLASATPVAQMASQPVTTPLPAYRG
;
A
#
# COMPACT_ATOMS: atom_id res chain seq x y z
N MET A 1 6.85 -21.13 3.61
CA MET A 1 7.94 -20.75 2.68
C MET A 1 7.47 -20.33 1.29
N LYS A 2 6.72 -21.14 0.52
CA LYS A 2 6.34 -20.79 -0.87
C LYS A 2 5.50 -19.49 -1.01
N GLN A 3 4.59 -19.21 -0.08
CA GLN A 3 3.72 -18.02 -0.13
C GLN A 3 4.48 -16.70 0.07
N GLN A 4 5.42 -16.65 1.01
CA GLN A 4 6.25 -15.47 1.26
C GLN A 4 7.06 -15.07 0.03
N LEU A 5 7.46 -16.05 -0.80
CA LEU A 5 8.18 -15.79 -2.03
C LEU A 5 7.33 -14.99 -3.03
N PHE A 6 6.04 -15.30 -3.18
CA PHE A 6 5.15 -14.57 -4.10
C PHE A 6 4.92 -13.14 -3.65
N PHE A 7 4.70 -12.90 -2.35
CA PHE A 7 4.57 -11.53 -1.81
C PHE A 7 5.87 -10.73 -1.97
N LYS A 8 7.02 -11.36 -1.77
CA LYS A 8 8.33 -10.74 -2.03
C LYS A 8 8.46 -10.32 -3.49
N TRP A 9 8.12 -11.21 -4.44
CA TRP A 9 8.18 -10.90 -5.86
C TRP A 9 7.21 -9.80 -6.26
N LEU A 10 5.98 -9.82 -5.71
CA LEU A 10 5.02 -8.75 -5.95
C LEU A 10 5.56 -7.40 -5.44
N ALA A 11 6.08 -7.36 -4.20
CA ALA A 11 6.62 -6.13 -3.61
C ALA A 11 7.79 -5.57 -4.42
N LEU A 12 8.74 -6.42 -4.80
CA LEU A 12 9.89 -6.00 -5.62
C LEU A 12 9.46 -5.52 -7.01
N ALA A 13 8.59 -6.27 -7.68
CA ALA A 13 8.10 -5.89 -9.00
C ALA A 13 7.25 -4.62 -8.97
N ALA A 14 6.47 -4.39 -7.91
CA ALA A 14 5.68 -3.18 -7.72
C ALA A 14 6.59 -1.96 -7.53
N VAL A 15 7.66 -2.09 -6.76
CA VAL A 15 8.65 -1.01 -6.59
C VAL A 15 9.39 -0.72 -7.90
N VAL A 16 9.76 -1.76 -8.66
CA VAL A 16 10.38 -1.60 -9.99
C VAL A 16 9.41 -0.92 -10.97
N GLU A 17 8.16 -1.37 -11.03
CA GLU A 17 7.12 -0.74 -11.85
C GLU A 17 6.95 0.73 -11.49
N TRP A 18 6.77 1.02 -10.19
CA TRP A 18 6.62 2.38 -9.69
C TRP A 18 7.79 3.27 -10.10
N LEU A 19 9.03 2.80 -9.86
CA LEU A 19 10.23 3.57 -10.18
C LEU A 19 10.38 3.79 -11.70
N LEU A 20 10.25 2.74 -12.50
CA LEU A 20 10.50 2.84 -13.94
C LEU A 20 9.35 3.57 -14.64
N VAL A 21 8.11 3.11 -14.46
CA VAL A 21 6.93 3.62 -15.18
C VAL A 21 6.48 4.94 -14.59
N ARG A 22 6.30 5.06 -13.28
CA ARG A 22 5.65 6.23 -12.70
C ARG A 22 6.63 7.36 -12.40
N THR A 23 7.89 7.05 -12.10
CA THR A 23 8.90 8.07 -11.79
C THR A 23 9.80 8.38 -12.99
N LEU A 24 10.55 7.41 -13.51
CA LEU A 24 11.60 7.66 -14.52
C LEU A 24 11.02 8.00 -15.91
N THR A 25 10.03 7.27 -16.42
CA THR A 25 9.46 7.62 -17.74
C THR A 25 8.71 8.95 -17.70
N ARG A 26 8.12 9.33 -16.56
CA ARG A 26 7.48 10.64 -16.42
C ARG A 26 8.50 11.78 -16.29
N ALA A 27 9.64 11.54 -15.63
CA ALA A 27 10.74 12.49 -15.61
C ALA A 27 11.29 12.77 -17.02
N ALA A 28 11.22 11.80 -17.94
CA ALA A 28 11.62 11.97 -19.33
C ALA A 28 10.93 13.13 -20.06
N ILE A 29 9.73 13.51 -19.63
CA ILE A 29 8.96 14.62 -20.22
C ILE A 29 9.75 15.94 -20.12
N HIS A 30 10.60 16.07 -19.11
CA HIS A 30 11.36 17.29 -18.81
C HIS A 30 12.81 17.24 -19.34
N VAL A 31 13.23 16.14 -19.97
CA VAL A 31 14.62 15.95 -20.42
C VAL A 31 14.73 16.19 -21.94
N PRO A 32 15.78 16.89 -22.41
CA PRO A 32 16.03 17.08 -23.84
C PRO A 32 16.10 15.75 -24.61
N LYS A 33 15.37 15.68 -25.73
CA LYS A 33 15.15 14.45 -26.51
C LYS A 33 16.28 14.17 -27.49
N SER A 34 17.49 13.92 -27.00
CA SER A 34 18.57 13.41 -27.88
C SER A 34 18.26 11.97 -28.33
N PRO A 35 18.77 11.51 -29.48
CA PRO A 35 18.53 10.14 -29.96
C PRO A 35 18.91 9.06 -28.94
N GLY A 36 20.03 9.25 -28.22
CA GLY A 36 20.46 8.33 -27.16
C GLY A 36 19.51 8.31 -25.96
N MET A 37 19.00 9.48 -25.54
CA MET A 37 18.02 9.57 -24.46
C MET A 37 16.69 8.91 -24.85
N ILE A 38 16.24 9.08 -26.09
CA ILE A 38 15.03 8.42 -26.60
C ILE A 38 15.17 6.90 -26.55
N ALA A 39 16.31 6.36 -27.03
CA ALA A 39 16.57 4.92 -26.99
C ALA A 39 16.58 4.39 -25.54
N GLY A 40 17.25 5.11 -24.62
CA GLY A 40 17.28 4.77 -23.20
C GLY A 40 15.89 4.74 -22.57
N TYR A 41 15.10 5.81 -22.75
CA TYR A 41 13.73 5.87 -22.23
C TYR A 41 12.79 4.84 -22.86
N THR A 42 12.99 4.50 -24.13
CA THR A 42 12.24 3.43 -24.79
C THR A 42 12.51 2.09 -24.11
N ALA A 43 13.78 1.76 -23.84
CA ALA A 43 14.14 0.53 -23.12
C ALA A 43 13.57 0.51 -21.69
N VAL A 44 13.70 1.61 -20.94
CA VAL A 44 13.11 1.75 -19.60
C VAL A 44 11.59 1.55 -19.64
N ASN A 45 10.91 2.14 -20.62
CA ASN A 45 9.47 1.99 -20.79
C ASN A 45 9.06 0.54 -21.08
N GLN A 46 9.77 -0.16 -21.97
CA GLN A 46 9.49 -1.57 -22.28
C GLN A 46 9.65 -2.47 -21.04
N ILE A 47 10.75 -2.30 -20.28
CA ILE A 47 10.96 -3.02 -19.02
C ILE A 47 9.84 -2.68 -18.02
N GLY A 48 9.48 -1.40 -17.94
CA GLY A 48 8.39 -0.91 -17.12
C GLY A 48 7.04 -1.56 -17.44
N LEU A 49 6.68 -1.71 -18.72
CA LEU A 49 5.45 -2.36 -19.16
C LEU A 49 5.41 -3.86 -18.81
N VAL A 50 6.54 -4.56 -18.97
CA VAL A 50 6.66 -5.96 -18.54
C VAL A 50 6.45 -6.06 -17.02
N SER A 51 7.10 -5.18 -16.26
CA SER A 51 6.93 -5.12 -14.80
C SER A 51 5.47 -4.81 -14.41
N ALA A 52 4.83 -3.84 -15.06
CA ALA A 52 3.43 -3.48 -14.79
C ALA A 52 2.46 -4.62 -15.07
N THR A 53 2.66 -5.35 -16.17
CA THR A 53 1.87 -6.53 -16.52
C THR A 53 2.06 -7.63 -15.47
N PHE A 54 3.31 -7.90 -15.09
CA PHE A 54 3.63 -8.89 -14.07
C PHE A 54 3.01 -8.54 -12.71
N VAL A 55 3.09 -7.29 -12.28
CA VAL A 55 2.44 -6.80 -11.05
C VAL A 55 0.93 -6.94 -11.15
N GLY A 56 0.32 -6.53 -12.26
CA GLY A 56 -1.13 -6.64 -12.46
C GLY A 56 -1.63 -8.08 -12.35
N LEU A 57 -0.99 -9.02 -13.05
CA LEU A 57 -1.34 -10.43 -13.02
C LEU A 57 -1.11 -11.05 -11.64
N LEU A 58 0.07 -10.81 -11.05
CA LEU A 58 0.41 -11.39 -9.75
C LEU A 58 -0.45 -10.83 -8.62
N ALA A 59 -0.75 -9.52 -8.64
CA ALA A 59 -1.65 -8.90 -7.67
C ALA A 59 -3.07 -9.47 -7.78
N LEU A 60 -3.59 -9.64 -9.00
CA LEU A 60 -4.91 -10.25 -9.23
C LEU A 60 -4.95 -11.70 -8.69
N LEU A 61 -3.95 -12.52 -9.02
CA LEU A 61 -3.86 -13.90 -8.55
C LEU A 61 -3.76 -13.97 -7.03
N LEU A 62 -2.95 -13.12 -6.40
CA LEU A 62 -2.81 -13.08 -4.95
C LEU A 62 -4.07 -12.56 -4.25
N LEU A 63 -4.77 -11.59 -4.83
CA LEU A 63 -6.05 -11.10 -4.32
C LEU A 63 -7.11 -12.21 -4.31
N LEU A 64 -7.23 -12.95 -5.42
CA LEU A 64 -8.13 -14.10 -5.53
C LEU A 64 -7.71 -15.24 -4.60
N TRP A 65 -6.41 -15.47 -4.43
CA TRP A 65 -5.90 -16.44 -3.47
C TRP A 65 -6.25 -16.06 -2.03
N ILE A 66 -6.13 -14.78 -1.65
CA ILE A 66 -6.58 -14.27 -0.34
C ILE A 66 -8.09 -14.50 -0.19
N ALA A 67 -8.90 -14.18 -1.20
CA ALA A 67 -10.35 -14.42 -1.16
C ALA A 67 -10.66 -15.91 -0.94
N TRP A 68 -9.96 -16.80 -1.65
CA TRP A 68 -10.10 -18.25 -1.50
C TRP A 68 -9.69 -18.75 -0.12
N GLN A 69 -8.56 -18.29 0.41
CA GLN A 69 -8.10 -18.66 1.76
C GLN A 69 -9.12 -18.27 2.83
N ASN A 70 -9.82 -17.16 2.59
CA ASN A 70 -10.81 -16.59 3.50
C ASN A 70 -12.26 -17.01 3.20
N ARG A 71 -12.49 -18.02 2.35
CA ARG A 71 -13.85 -18.47 1.95
C ARG A 71 -14.76 -18.91 3.09
N ARG A 72 -14.21 -19.20 4.28
CA ARG A 72 -14.99 -19.55 5.48
C ARG A 72 -15.50 -18.32 6.22
N ASP A 73 -14.83 -17.18 6.06
CA ASP A 73 -15.35 -15.88 6.48
C ASP A 73 -16.33 -15.41 5.41
N SER A 74 -17.58 -15.14 5.81
CA SER A 74 -18.68 -14.98 4.87
C SER A 74 -18.61 -13.66 4.08
N TRP A 75 -17.87 -12.65 4.57
CA TRP A 75 -17.99 -11.29 4.05
C TRP A 75 -16.77 -10.79 3.26
N LEU A 76 -15.53 -11.06 3.68
CA LEU A 76 -14.33 -10.53 3.01
C LEU A 76 -14.13 -11.03 1.56
N PRO A 77 -14.37 -12.30 1.21
CA PRO A 77 -14.15 -12.78 -0.15
C PRO A 77 -15.00 -12.06 -1.20
N LEU A 78 -16.22 -11.64 -0.83
CA LEU A 78 -17.19 -11.03 -1.74
C LEU A 78 -16.65 -9.74 -2.41
N PRO A 79 -16.20 -8.71 -1.66
CA PRO A 79 -15.63 -7.52 -2.28
C PRO A 79 -14.33 -7.80 -3.03
N LEU A 80 -13.50 -8.74 -2.56
CA LEU A 80 -12.24 -9.07 -3.26
C LEU A 80 -12.48 -9.71 -4.63
N VAL A 81 -13.42 -10.66 -4.71
CA VAL A 81 -13.81 -11.29 -5.98
C VAL A 81 -14.54 -10.28 -6.87
N GLY A 82 -15.43 -9.46 -6.30
CA GLY A 82 -16.12 -8.40 -7.03
C GLY A 82 -15.14 -7.40 -7.67
N LEU A 83 -14.14 -6.94 -6.91
CA LEU A 83 -13.06 -6.09 -7.43
C LEU A 83 -12.30 -6.77 -8.58
N ALA A 84 -11.90 -8.03 -8.42
CA ALA A 84 -11.21 -8.79 -9.46
C ALA A 84 -12.05 -8.89 -10.75
N LEU A 85 -13.33 -9.24 -10.63
CA LEU A 85 -14.24 -9.37 -11.77
C LEU A 85 -14.46 -8.03 -12.47
N LEU A 86 -14.68 -6.95 -11.71
CA LEU A 86 -14.84 -5.61 -12.28
C LEU A 86 -13.55 -5.12 -12.95
N SER A 87 -12.37 -5.37 -12.38
CA SER A 87 -11.10 -5.02 -13.01
C SER A 87 -10.89 -5.76 -14.33
N VAL A 88 -11.29 -7.03 -14.43
CA VAL A 88 -11.27 -7.79 -15.70
C VAL A 88 -12.27 -7.21 -16.69
N LEU A 89 -13.48 -6.86 -16.24
CA LEU A 89 -14.50 -6.22 -17.08
C LEU A 89 -14.03 -4.87 -17.65
N PHE A 90 -13.33 -4.06 -16.86
CA PHE A 90 -12.79 -2.76 -17.27
C PHE A 90 -11.67 -2.84 -18.32
N LEU A 91 -11.16 -4.04 -18.63
CA LEU A 91 -10.29 -4.23 -19.80
C LEU A 91 -11.06 -4.13 -21.12
N PHE A 92 -12.36 -4.37 -21.10
CA PHE A 92 -13.21 -4.42 -22.30
C PHE A 92 -14.14 -3.22 -22.43
N ILE A 93 -14.43 -2.52 -21.32
CA ILE A 93 -15.34 -1.37 -21.30
C ILE A 93 -14.76 -0.21 -20.51
N VAL A 94 -15.08 1.00 -20.93
CA VAL A 94 -14.86 2.20 -20.10
C VAL A 94 -15.92 2.22 -19.00
N PRO A 95 -15.56 2.26 -17.71
CA PRO A 95 -16.52 2.16 -16.63
C PRO A 95 -17.45 3.39 -16.60
N PRO A 96 -18.78 3.22 -16.68
CA PRO A 96 -19.71 4.30 -16.37
C PRO A 96 -19.65 4.64 -14.87
N ALA A 97 -20.10 5.84 -14.50
CA ALA A 97 -19.98 6.37 -13.13
C ALA A 97 -20.53 5.43 -12.04
N TRP A 98 -21.66 4.74 -12.30
CA TRP A 98 -22.26 3.81 -11.34
C TRP A 98 -21.40 2.56 -11.09
N LEU A 99 -20.70 2.08 -12.12
CA LEU A 99 -19.85 0.90 -12.02
C LEU A 99 -18.49 1.26 -11.38
N ALA A 100 -17.98 2.46 -11.65
CA ALA A 100 -16.84 3.02 -10.94
C ALA A 100 -17.16 3.25 -9.45
N LEU A 101 -18.36 3.76 -9.14
CA LEU A 101 -18.85 3.90 -7.77
C LEU A 101 -18.93 2.54 -7.07
N LEU A 102 -19.51 1.52 -7.71
CA LEU A 102 -19.57 0.16 -7.17
C LEU A 102 -18.16 -0.38 -6.88
N TYR A 103 -17.21 -0.20 -7.81
CA TYR A 103 -15.82 -0.60 -7.62
C TYR A 103 -15.20 0.04 -6.37
N GLN A 104 -15.41 1.34 -6.16
CA GLN A 104 -14.91 2.07 -5.00
C GLN A 104 -15.59 1.66 -3.69
N LEU A 105 -16.90 1.37 -3.72
CA LEU A 105 -17.64 0.85 -2.57
C LEU A 105 -17.16 -0.56 -2.17
N LEU A 106 -16.87 -1.43 -3.13
CA LEU A 106 -16.27 -2.74 -2.87
C LEU A 106 -14.85 -2.59 -2.28
N ALA A 107 -14.05 -1.67 -2.81
CA ALA A 107 -12.73 -1.35 -2.27
C ALA A 107 -12.82 -0.88 -0.82
N LEU A 108 -13.72 0.06 -0.53
CA LEU A 108 -13.95 0.57 0.82
C LEU A 108 -14.40 -0.55 1.77
N SER A 109 -15.32 -1.40 1.30
CA SER A 109 -15.80 -2.56 2.07
C SER A 109 -14.66 -3.54 2.37
N ALA A 110 -13.78 -3.82 1.41
CA ALA A 110 -12.62 -4.67 1.62
C ALA A 110 -11.68 -4.10 2.70
N VAL A 111 -11.39 -2.80 2.66
CA VAL A 111 -10.56 -2.13 3.68
C VAL A 111 -11.21 -2.22 5.07
N LEU A 112 -12.51 -1.92 5.17
CA LEU A 112 -13.24 -1.96 6.44
C LEU A 112 -13.28 -3.37 7.03
N LEU A 113 -13.51 -4.40 6.21
CA LEU A 113 -13.51 -5.80 6.66
C LEU A 113 -12.12 -6.26 7.10
N LEU A 114 -11.05 -5.84 6.41
CA LEU A 114 -9.67 -6.09 6.85
C LEU A 114 -9.38 -5.46 8.20
N CYS A 115 -9.85 -4.23 8.44
CA CYS A 115 -9.73 -3.57 9.75
C CYS A 115 -10.55 -4.28 10.83
N ALA A 116 -11.80 -4.66 10.53
CA ALA A 116 -12.71 -5.29 11.47
C ALA A 116 -12.16 -6.60 12.06
N ARG A 117 -11.40 -7.37 11.26
CA ARG A 117 -10.76 -8.61 11.71
C ARG A 117 -9.79 -8.41 12.88
N VAL A 118 -9.06 -7.30 12.91
CA VAL A 118 -8.12 -7.01 14.01
C VAL A 118 -8.83 -6.71 15.33
N PHE A 119 -10.07 -6.20 15.26
CA PHE A 119 -10.89 -5.93 16.44
C PHE A 119 -11.62 -7.18 16.95
N GLY A 120 -12.02 -8.09 16.07
CA GLY A 120 -12.84 -9.27 16.42
C GLY A 120 -12.11 -10.37 17.21
N GLU A 121 -10.78 -10.49 17.10
CA GLU A 121 -10.02 -11.62 17.66
C GLU A 121 -9.48 -11.36 19.09
N GLY A 122 -10.18 -10.58 19.92
CA GLY A 122 -9.68 -10.14 21.23
C GLY A 122 -9.60 -11.22 22.32
N GLY A 123 -8.44 -11.85 22.50
CA GLY A 123 -8.06 -12.54 23.73
C GLY A 123 -7.53 -11.57 24.79
N GLU A 124 -8.06 -11.64 26.01
CA GLU A 124 -7.65 -10.86 27.18
C GLU A 124 -6.27 -11.31 27.68
N GLY A 125 -5.30 -10.40 27.70
CA GLY A 125 -3.98 -10.65 28.26
C GLY A 125 -3.17 -9.37 28.43
N THR A 126 -2.82 -9.04 29.67
CA THR A 126 -2.25 -7.75 30.11
C THR A 126 -0.87 -7.40 29.53
N ASN A 127 -0.03 -8.39 29.18
CA ASN A 127 1.28 -8.15 28.54
C ASN A 127 1.24 -8.15 27.00
N GLY A 128 0.11 -8.53 26.40
CA GLY A 128 -0.11 -8.53 24.95
C GLY A 128 -0.70 -7.22 24.42
N GLU A 129 -1.16 -6.34 25.31
CA GLU A 129 -1.98 -5.18 24.94
C GLU A 129 -1.17 -4.11 24.19
N GLU A 130 0.05 -3.82 24.60
CA GLU A 130 0.88 -2.79 23.94
C GLU A 130 1.32 -3.23 22.53
N ARG A 131 1.76 -4.48 22.37
CA ARG A 131 2.07 -5.05 21.05
C ARG A 131 0.83 -5.15 20.16
N ARG A 132 -0.34 -5.43 20.74
CA ARG A 132 -1.62 -5.43 20.02
C ARG A 132 -2.00 -4.02 19.57
N ARG A 133 -1.86 -3.00 20.42
CA ARG A 133 -2.09 -1.59 20.06
C ARG A 133 -1.16 -1.13 18.94
N GLN A 134 0.13 -1.48 19.02
CA GLN A 134 1.10 -1.15 17.97
C GLN A 134 0.79 -1.84 16.64
N GLY A 135 0.47 -3.14 16.66
CA GLY A 135 0.08 -3.88 15.46
C GLY A 135 -1.23 -3.36 14.85
N THR A 136 -2.19 -2.98 15.69
CA THR A 136 -3.47 -2.38 15.27
C THR A 136 -3.22 -1.01 14.63
N ALA A 137 -2.44 -0.14 15.27
CA ALA A 137 -2.10 1.17 14.71
C ALA A 137 -1.33 1.05 13.38
N ALA A 138 -0.43 0.08 13.26
CA ALA A 138 0.34 -0.19 12.04
C ALA A 138 -0.55 -0.57 10.85
N LEU A 139 -1.75 -1.10 11.10
CA LEU A 139 -2.77 -1.35 10.07
C LEU A 139 -3.72 -0.16 9.88
N LEU A 140 -4.20 0.45 10.97
CA LEU A 140 -5.26 1.45 10.90
C LEU A 140 -4.82 2.75 10.24
N PHE A 141 -3.58 3.19 10.46
CA PHE A 141 -3.06 4.41 9.82
C PHE A 141 -3.02 4.29 8.28
N PRO A 142 -2.41 3.25 7.68
CA PRO A 142 -2.43 3.10 6.23
C PRO A 142 -3.83 2.78 5.69
N ALA A 143 -4.68 2.10 6.47
CA ALA A 143 -6.08 1.89 6.09
C ALA A 143 -6.86 3.21 6.05
N ALA A 144 -6.67 4.10 7.02
CA ALA A 144 -7.28 5.42 7.05
C ALA A 144 -6.81 6.30 5.88
N ALA A 145 -5.51 6.23 5.54
CA ALA A 145 -5.00 6.85 4.32
C ALA A 145 -5.71 6.31 3.07
N LEU A 146 -5.79 4.99 2.91
CA LEU A 146 -6.45 4.39 1.75
C LEU A 146 -7.95 4.73 1.69
N ILE A 147 -8.66 4.75 2.82
CA ILE A 147 -10.06 5.18 2.91
C ILE A 147 -10.20 6.62 2.43
N ALA A 148 -9.37 7.54 2.92
CA ALA A 148 -9.40 8.94 2.50
C ALA A 148 -9.16 9.08 0.99
N GLY A 149 -8.18 8.36 0.43
CA GLY A 149 -7.93 8.30 -1.00
C GLY A 149 -9.09 7.73 -1.81
N LEU A 150 -9.73 6.67 -1.32
CA LEU A 150 -10.93 6.09 -1.95
C LEU A 150 -12.13 7.05 -1.90
N LEU A 151 -12.33 7.77 -0.80
CA LEU A 151 -13.39 8.79 -0.68
C LEU A 151 -13.19 9.94 -1.66
N VAL A 152 -11.95 10.40 -1.85
CA VAL A 152 -11.60 11.41 -2.86
C VAL A 152 -11.99 10.96 -4.27
N GLN A 153 -11.82 9.68 -4.60
CA GLN A 153 -12.21 9.13 -5.90
C GLN A 153 -13.71 8.83 -6.01
N LEU A 154 -14.35 8.51 -4.88
CA LEU A 154 -15.77 8.14 -4.79
C LEU A 154 -16.69 9.33 -4.97
N LEU A 155 -16.35 10.46 -4.33
CA LEU A 155 -17.19 11.65 -4.33
C LEU A 155 -17.51 12.18 -5.74
N PRO A 156 -16.56 12.32 -6.69
CA PRO A 156 -16.89 12.75 -8.05
C PRO A 156 -17.87 11.83 -8.77
N ASN A 157 -17.75 10.50 -8.59
CA ASN A 157 -18.67 9.54 -9.19
C ASN A 157 -20.07 9.65 -8.60
N LEU A 158 -20.17 9.85 -7.28
CA LEU A 158 -21.44 10.08 -6.60
C LEU A 158 -22.10 11.39 -7.09
N TYR A 159 -21.33 12.47 -7.19
CA TYR A 159 -21.81 13.77 -7.70
C TYR A 159 -22.33 13.67 -9.13
N ALA A 160 -21.58 12.98 -10.00
CA ALA A 160 -21.98 12.76 -11.39
C ALA A 160 -23.30 11.98 -11.48
N LEU A 161 -23.51 10.97 -10.63
CA LEU A 161 -24.74 10.17 -10.62
C LEU A 161 -25.95 10.93 -10.09
N LEU A 162 -25.74 11.80 -9.10
CA LEU A 162 -26.81 12.61 -8.51
C LEU A 162 -27.08 13.90 -9.29
N GLY A 163 -26.30 14.18 -10.35
CA GLY A 163 -26.41 15.40 -11.13
C GLY A 163 -26.10 16.66 -10.34
N TRP A 164 -25.30 16.55 -9.28
CA TRP A 164 -24.98 17.69 -8.41
C TRP A 164 -23.95 18.62 -9.07
N PRO A 165 -24.18 19.94 -9.06
CA PRO A 165 -23.27 20.89 -9.66
C PRO A 165 -22.01 21.10 -8.81
N GLY A 166 -20.91 21.44 -9.48
CA GLY A 166 -19.66 21.84 -8.83
C GLY A 166 -18.81 20.67 -8.30
N PRO A 167 -17.60 20.98 -7.80
CA PRO A 167 -16.73 19.97 -7.21
C PRO A 167 -17.29 19.48 -5.86
N PRO A 168 -17.11 18.20 -5.50
CA PRO A 168 -17.57 17.71 -4.21
C PRO A 168 -16.88 18.45 -3.04
N PRO A 169 -17.65 18.97 -2.07
CA PRO A 169 -17.11 19.52 -0.86
C PRO A 169 -16.35 18.42 -0.11
N LEU A 170 -15.39 18.80 0.72
CA LEU A 170 -14.53 17.89 1.50
C LEU A 170 -13.47 17.12 0.70
N THR A 171 -13.46 17.14 -0.64
CA THR A 171 -12.40 16.46 -1.43
C THR A 171 -10.99 16.87 -0.97
N ALA A 172 -10.75 18.17 -0.80
CA ALA A 172 -9.46 18.69 -0.32
C ALA A 172 -9.17 18.29 1.14
N VAL A 173 -10.21 18.23 1.99
CA VAL A 173 -10.07 17.83 3.40
C VAL A 173 -9.65 16.36 3.49
N PHE A 174 -10.35 15.48 2.78
CA PHE A 174 -9.99 14.07 2.72
C PHE A 174 -8.60 13.88 2.13
N PHE A 175 -8.25 14.63 1.09
CA PHE A 175 -6.93 14.56 0.48
C PHE A 175 -5.83 14.86 1.51
N ASN A 176 -5.92 16.00 2.19
CA ASN A 176 -4.93 16.41 3.19
C ASN A 176 -4.89 15.46 4.40
N MET A 177 -6.05 15.03 4.90
CA MET A 177 -6.13 14.07 6.01
C MET A 177 -5.46 12.75 5.65
N GLY A 178 -5.72 12.20 4.46
CA GLY A 178 -5.09 10.95 4.07
C GLY A 178 -3.59 11.07 3.86
N GLU A 179 -3.10 12.22 3.36
CA GLU A 179 -1.66 12.48 3.28
C GLU A 179 -1.00 12.59 4.67
N ILE A 180 -1.68 13.14 5.69
CA ILE A 180 -1.25 13.05 7.10
C ILE A 180 -1.18 11.59 7.55
N PHE A 181 -2.19 10.78 7.23
CA PHE A 181 -2.19 9.36 7.59
C PHE A 181 -1.09 8.57 6.88
N VAL A 182 -0.71 8.92 5.65
CA VAL A 182 0.45 8.31 4.96
C VAL A 182 1.74 8.56 5.75
N VAL A 183 2.00 9.82 6.11
CA VAL A 183 3.19 10.17 6.91
C VAL A 183 3.13 9.55 8.31
N GLY A 184 1.95 9.58 8.94
CA GLY A 184 1.72 8.97 10.25
C GLY A 184 1.94 7.46 10.25
N SER A 185 1.57 6.78 9.16
CA SER A 185 1.81 5.33 8.98
C SER A 185 3.29 5.01 9.13
N VAL A 186 4.17 5.80 8.53
CA VAL A 186 5.62 5.63 8.63
C VAL A 186 6.10 5.77 10.06
N ALA A 187 5.63 6.78 10.80
CA ALA A 187 6.02 6.98 12.20
C ALA A 187 5.62 5.77 13.06
N VAL A 188 4.41 5.25 12.85
CA VAL A 188 3.91 4.06 13.57
C VAL A 188 4.73 2.81 13.21
N TRP A 189 5.00 2.58 11.92
CA TRP A 189 5.80 1.44 11.49
C TRP A 189 7.24 1.51 12.00
N TRP A 190 7.86 2.70 11.95
CA TRP A 190 9.21 2.88 12.45
C TRP A 190 9.29 2.63 13.95
N TRP A 191 8.31 3.13 14.72
CA TRP A 191 8.26 2.90 16.16
C TRP A 191 8.15 1.41 16.52
N GLY A 192 7.32 0.66 15.78
CA GLY A 192 7.08 -0.76 16.04
C GLY A 192 8.16 -1.71 15.50
N TYR A 193 8.71 -1.42 14.30
CA TYR A 193 9.54 -2.37 13.55
C TYR A 193 10.87 -1.79 13.06
N GLY A 194 11.03 -0.46 13.08
CA GLY A 194 12.16 0.24 12.47
C GLY A 194 13.25 0.71 13.43
N ARG A 195 13.09 0.50 14.75
CA ARG A 195 14.09 0.83 15.79
C ARG A 195 15.28 -0.14 15.76
N SER A 196 15.96 -0.25 14.61
CA SER A 196 17.15 -1.06 14.44
C SER A 196 18.39 -0.34 14.95
N HIS A 197 19.25 -1.08 15.67
CA HIS A 197 20.57 -0.60 16.09
C HIS A 197 21.64 -0.67 14.99
N ALA A 198 21.34 -1.29 13.85
CA ALA A 198 22.32 -1.44 12.77
C ALA A 198 22.46 -0.13 11.99
N TRP A 199 23.59 0.57 12.17
CA TRP A 199 23.89 1.84 11.49
C TRP A 199 23.81 1.74 9.95
N GLN A 200 24.10 0.56 9.39
CA GLN A 200 24.03 0.29 7.95
C GLN A 200 22.62 0.52 7.39
N HIS A 201 21.57 0.17 8.13
CA HIS A 201 20.19 0.41 7.70
C HIS A 201 19.89 1.91 7.59
N TRP A 202 20.38 2.69 8.55
CA TRP A 202 20.22 4.14 8.57
C TRP A 202 20.91 4.80 7.38
N VAL A 203 22.14 4.40 7.07
CA VAL A 203 22.91 4.99 5.96
C VAL A 203 22.37 4.58 4.60
N LEU A 204 22.02 3.31 4.40
CA LEU A 204 21.43 2.85 3.14
C LEU A 204 20.06 3.50 2.87
N ALA A 205 19.22 3.61 3.90
CA ALA A 205 17.90 4.24 3.78
C ALA A 205 17.97 5.76 3.58
N ALA A 206 19.09 6.41 3.88
CA ALA A 206 19.26 7.84 3.64
C ALA A 206 19.34 8.16 2.15
N VAL A 207 19.77 7.23 1.29
CA VAL A 207 19.92 7.44 -0.15
C VAL A 207 18.64 7.95 -0.82
N PRO A 208 17.47 7.27 -0.74
CA PRO A 208 16.25 7.77 -1.35
C PRO A 208 15.78 9.10 -0.75
N ALA A 209 15.95 9.30 0.56
CA ALA A 209 15.58 10.55 1.24
C ALA A 209 16.44 11.74 0.79
N LEU A 210 17.75 11.54 0.63
CA LEU A 210 18.68 12.53 0.13
C LEU A 210 18.41 12.85 -1.34
N LEU A 211 18.14 11.85 -2.17
CA LEU A 211 17.76 12.07 -3.58
C LEU A 211 16.49 12.93 -3.68
N PHE A 212 15.47 12.64 -2.85
CA PHE A 212 14.26 13.46 -2.77
C PHE A 212 14.58 14.89 -2.30
N ALA A 213 15.34 15.04 -1.22
CA ALA A 213 15.70 16.36 -0.67
C ALA A 213 16.51 17.19 -1.67
N LEU A 214 17.50 16.61 -2.34
CA LEU A 214 18.31 17.26 -3.35
C LEU A 214 17.48 17.63 -4.59
N SER A 215 16.58 16.75 -5.03
CA SER A 215 15.64 17.04 -6.11
C SER A 215 14.76 18.23 -5.76
N PHE A 216 14.17 18.24 -4.56
CA PHE A 216 13.32 19.33 -4.10
C PHE A 216 14.10 20.64 -3.97
N TRP A 217 15.33 20.60 -3.46
CA TRP A 217 16.19 21.78 -3.37
C TRP A 217 16.55 22.34 -4.76
N ARG A 218 16.78 21.46 -5.75
CA ARG A 218 17.17 21.83 -7.11
C ARG A 218 16.02 22.40 -7.93
N ASP A 219 14.85 21.77 -7.84
CA ASP A 219 13.62 22.15 -8.54
C ASP A 219 12.38 21.64 -7.76
N PRO A 220 11.81 22.48 -6.88
CA PRO A 220 10.63 22.12 -6.09
C PRO A 220 9.41 21.79 -6.96
N ALA A 221 9.23 22.49 -8.08
CA ALA A 221 8.05 22.37 -8.93
C ALA A 221 8.05 21.03 -9.67
N MET A 222 9.19 20.67 -10.30
CA MET A 222 9.33 19.37 -10.95
C MET A 222 9.22 18.23 -9.93
N THR A 223 9.82 18.38 -8.75
CA THR A 223 9.74 17.36 -7.69
C THR A 223 8.30 17.17 -7.22
N GLY A 224 7.53 18.24 -7.06
CA GLY A 224 6.10 18.19 -6.72
C GLY A 224 5.28 17.47 -7.79
N ILE A 225 5.47 17.82 -9.07
CA ILE A 225 4.80 17.17 -10.21
C ILE A 225 5.09 15.67 -10.22
N LEU A 226 6.38 15.29 -10.13
CA LEU A 226 6.78 13.89 -10.11
C LEU A 226 6.22 13.16 -8.90
N THR A 227 6.14 13.80 -7.73
CA THR A 227 5.56 13.20 -6.54
C THR A 227 4.07 12.92 -6.72
N ILE A 228 3.29 13.91 -7.17
CA ILE A 228 1.85 13.73 -7.45
C ILE A 228 1.66 12.59 -8.45
N TRP A 229 2.47 12.55 -9.50
CA TRP A 229 2.38 11.55 -10.54
C TRP A 229 2.80 10.14 -10.10
N SER A 230 3.80 10.05 -9.22
CA SER A 230 4.40 8.78 -8.82
C SER A 230 3.74 8.17 -7.60
N THR A 231 3.30 8.97 -6.63
CA THR A 231 2.73 8.48 -5.36
C THR A 231 1.35 9.04 -5.09
N GLY A 232 0.88 10.03 -5.85
CA GLY A 232 -0.40 10.68 -5.59
C GLY A 232 -0.37 11.62 -4.38
N LEU A 233 0.80 11.99 -3.85
CA LEU A 233 0.94 12.93 -2.75
C LEU A 233 1.09 14.36 -3.27
N THR A 234 0.45 15.33 -2.63
CA THR A 234 0.49 16.75 -3.05
C THR A 234 1.67 17.52 -2.47
N LEU A 235 2.38 16.95 -1.50
CA LEU A 235 3.40 17.65 -0.71
C LEU A 235 2.82 18.88 0.01
N PHE A 236 1.61 18.76 0.55
CA PHE A 236 0.98 19.87 1.26
C PHE A 236 1.69 20.19 2.60
N LEU A 237 2.37 19.19 3.20
CA LEU A 237 3.22 19.40 4.37
C LEU A 237 4.60 19.96 3.94
N PRO A 238 5.41 20.50 4.86
CA PRO A 238 6.79 20.86 4.55
C PRO A 238 7.60 19.68 4.02
N TRP A 239 8.34 19.88 2.92
CA TRP A 239 9.16 18.84 2.28
C TRP A 239 10.09 18.05 3.23
N PRO A 240 10.69 18.63 4.31
CA PRO A 240 11.54 17.87 5.22
C PRO A 240 10.80 16.72 5.91
N ILE A 241 9.48 16.86 6.11
CA ILE A 241 8.65 15.82 6.71
C ILE A 241 8.60 14.59 5.79
N TYR A 242 8.46 14.79 4.47
CA TYR A 242 8.47 13.68 3.51
C TYR A 242 9.84 13.05 3.35
N ALA A 243 10.91 13.86 3.37
CA ALA A 243 12.27 13.34 3.35
C ALA A 243 12.54 12.44 4.57
N LEU A 244 12.14 12.90 5.76
CA LEU A 244 12.23 12.11 6.99
C LEU A 244 11.35 10.85 6.90
N ALA A 245 10.12 10.96 6.42
CA ALA A 245 9.23 9.80 6.25
C ALA A 245 9.84 8.77 5.28
N LEU A 246 10.40 9.20 4.15
CA LEU A 246 11.05 8.31 3.20
C LEU A 246 12.26 7.61 3.84
N TRP A 247 13.04 8.33 4.64
CA TRP A 247 14.17 7.77 5.37
C TRP A 247 13.71 6.72 6.38
N LEU A 248 12.76 7.05 7.26
CA LEU A 248 12.26 6.15 8.29
C LEU A 248 11.55 4.92 7.70
N ALA A 249 10.83 5.08 6.58
CA ALA A 249 10.25 3.96 5.85
C ALA A 249 11.34 3.02 5.33
N GLY A 250 12.40 3.56 4.74
CA GLY A 250 13.56 2.79 4.29
C GLY A 250 14.25 2.04 5.43
N VAL A 251 14.50 2.70 6.56
CA VAL A 251 15.07 2.05 7.76
C VAL A 251 14.18 0.91 8.23
N THR A 252 12.86 1.14 8.27
CA THR A 252 11.88 0.15 8.70
C THR A 252 11.84 -1.07 7.78
N VAL A 253 11.85 -0.86 6.46
CA VAL A 253 11.90 -1.97 5.48
C VAL A 253 13.16 -2.79 5.65
N LEU A 254 14.33 -2.15 5.77
CA LEU A 254 15.61 -2.85 5.92
C LEU A 254 15.66 -3.63 7.24
N ALA A 255 15.22 -3.02 8.34
CA ALA A 255 15.15 -3.67 9.64
C ALA A 255 14.17 -4.87 9.66
N ALA A 256 13.01 -4.72 9.03
CA ALA A 256 11.97 -5.73 8.99
C ALA A 256 12.23 -6.83 7.94
N TRP A 257 13.16 -6.62 7.00
CA TRP A 257 13.34 -7.49 5.83
C TRP A 257 13.51 -8.98 6.16
N SER A 258 14.30 -9.28 7.20
CA SER A 258 14.61 -10.66 7.62
C SER A 258 13.73 -11.13 8.78
N HIS A 259 13.44 -10.24 9.74
CA HIS A 259 12.74 -10.61 10.99
C HIS A 259 11.20 -10.53 10.87
N HIS A 260 10.69 -9.62 10.05
CA HIS A 260 9.26 -9.39 9.83
C HIS A 260 8.96 -9.18 8.33
N PRO A 261 9.26 -10.16 7.47
CA PRO A 261 9.23 -9.99 6.02
C PRO A 261 7.87 -9.52 5.50
N SER A 262 6.76 -9.97 6.09
CA SER A 262 5.41 -9.53 5.72
C SER A 262 5.21 -8.02 5.89
N VAL A 263 5.77 -7.42 6.95
CA VAL A 263 5.70 -5.97 7.20
C VAL A 263 6.54 -5.23 6.17
N ALA A 264 7.76 -5.70 5.90
CA ALA A 264 8.61 -5.10 4.88
C ALA A 264 7.93 -5.10 3.49
N TYR A 265 7.32 -6.22 3.10
CA TYR A 265 6.62 -6.33 1.82
C TYR A 265 5.37 -5.45 1.79
N ALA A 266 4.61 -5.38 2.88
CA ALA A 266 3.45 -4.50 2.96
C ALA A 266 3.83 -3.02 2.80
N ILE A 267 4.89 -2.56 3.48
CA ILE A 267 5.36 -1.16 3.36
C ILE A 267 5.77 -0.86 1.90
N LEU A 268 6.54 -1.75 1.27
CA LEU A 268 6.93 -1.58 -0.13
C LEU A 268 5.72 -1.56 -1.09
N LEU A 269 4.73 -2.42 -0.85
CA LEU A 269 3.49 -2.44 -1.64
C LEU A 269 2.66 -1.18 -1.46
N LEU A 270 2.59 -0.62 -0.24
CA LEU A 270 1.88 0.65 0.01
C LEU A 270 2.60 1.83 -0.65
N ILE A 271 3.92 1.88 -0.59
CA ILE A 271 4.72 2.89 -1.30
C ILE A 271 4.49 2.80 -2.81
N ALA A 272 4.55 1.59 -3.37
CA ALA A 272 4.38 1.37 -4.80
C ALA A 272 2.94 1.61 -5.28
N ALA A 273 1.94 1.28 -4.46
CA ALA A 273 0.54 1.59 -4.74
C ALA A 273 0.33 3.12 -4.81
N GLY A 274 0.93 3.86 -3.87
CA GLY A 274 0.70 5.28 -3.69
C GLY A 274 -0.56 5.56 -2.86
N TYR A 275 -0.78 6.84 -2.54
CA TYR A 275 -1.85 7.32 -1.69
C TYR A 275 -3.24 7.22 -2.35
N THR A 276 -3.34 7.54 -3.64
CA THR A 276 -4.59 7.50 -4.41
C THR A 276 -4.45 6.51 -5.57
N PRO A 277 -4.66 5.19 -5.34
CA PRO A 277 -4.50 4.18 -6.38
C PRO A 277 -5.40 4.47 -7.59
N GLN A 278 -4.81 4.74 -8.75
CA GLN A 278 -5.55 5.04 -10.00
C GLN A 278 -5.77 3.78 -10.85
N LEU A 279 -4.89 2.79 -10.68
CA LEU A 279 -4.96 1.51 -11.37
C LEU A 279 -5.44 0.40 -10.43
N SER A 280 -6.12 -0.60 -11.00
CA SER A 280 -6.56 -1.78 -10.23
C SER A 280 -5.38 -2.49 -9.56
N SER A 281 -4.23 -2.61 -10.24
CA SER A 281 -3.01 -3.21 -9.69
C SER A 281 -2.46 -2.48 -8.46
N GLN A 282 -2.58 -1.14 -8.43
CA GLN A 282 -2.18 -0.32 -7.29
C GLN A 282 -3.12 -0.55 -6.12
N LEU A 283 -4.44 -0.57 -6.36
CA LEU A 283 -5.42 -0.86 -5.31
C LEU A 283 -5.22 -2.26 -4.74
N PHE A 284 -5.01 -3.26 -5.59
CA PHE A 284 -4.79 -4.63 -5.16
C PHE A 284 -3.52 -4.77 -4.34
N SER A 285 -2.43 -4.10 -4.75
CA SER A 285 -1.20 -4.01 -3.96
C SER A 285 -1.45 -3.41 -2.58
N ALA A 286 -2.24 -2.34 -2.48
CA ALA A 286 -2.60 -1.72 -1.20
C ALA A 286 -3.46 -2.65 -0.32
N LEU A 287 -4.47 -3.33 -0.89
CA LEU A 287 -5.30 -4.30 -0.16
C LEU A 287 -4.50 -5.51 0.33
N ILE A 288 -3.61 -6.04 -0.51
CA ILE A 288 -2.70 -7.13 -0.15
C ILE A 288 -1.77 -6.68 0.98
N ALA A 289 -1.25 -5.45 0.93
CA ALA A 289 -0.43 -4.91 1.99
C ALA A 289 -1.18 -4.79 3.32
N LEU A 290 -2.41 -4.28 3.31
CA LEU A 290 -3.25 -4.24 4.52
C LEU A 290 -3.55 -5.65 5.04
N TRP A 291 -3.80 -6.62 4.17
CA TRP A 291 -3.97 -8.01 4.57
C TRP A 291 -2.69 -8.61 5.20
N LEU A 292 -1.51 -8.30 4.65
CA LEU A 292 -0.23 -8.72 5.22
C LEU A 292 0.01 -8.09 6.61
N LEU A 293 -0.33 -6.82 6.80
CA LEU A 293 -0.23 -6.13 8.09
C LEU A 293 -1.22 -6.71 9.10
N ALA A 294 -2.46 -6.98 8.70
CA ALA A 294 -3.46 -7.63 9.55
C ALA A 294 -2.99 -9.02 9.99
N SER A 295 -2.43 -9.80 9.07
CA SER A 295 -1.92 -11.16 9.34
C SER A 295 -0.62 -11.17 10.16
N ALA A 296 0.12 -10.06 10.19
CA ALA A 296 1.34 -9.91 10.99
C ALA A 296 1.04 -9.54 12.46
N THR A 297 -0.21 -9.23 12.81
CA THR A 297 -0.56 -8.93 14.20
C THR A 297 -0.46 -10.19 15.09
N PRO A 298 0.04 -10.08 16.33
CA PRO A 298 0.30 -11.23 17.21
C PRO A 298 -0.95 -12.07 17.52
N VAL A 299 -2.13 -11.46 17.42
CA VAL A 299 -3.43 -12.11 17.65
C VAL A 299 -3.71 -13.19 16.60
N ALA A 300 -3.49 -12.89 15.31
CA ALA A 300 -3.68 -13.83 14.22
C ALA A 300 -2.70 -15.02 14.27
N GLN A 301 -1.51 -14.82 14.86
CA GLN A 301 -0.51 -15.88 15.01
C GLN A 301 -0.87 -16.88 16.12
N MET A 302 -1.44 -16.42 17.25
CA MET A 302 -1.87 -17.29 18.34
C MET A 302 -3.06 -18.19 17.96
N ALA A 303 -4.01 -17.69 17.16
CA ALA A 303 -5.14 -18.49 16.67
C ALA A 303 -4.73 -19.63 15.71
N SER A 304 -3.52 -19.57 15.16
CA SER A 304 -2.99 -20.55 14.20
C SER A 304 -2.11 -21.65 14.83
N GLN A 305 -1.80 -21.56 16.13
CA GLN A 305 -1.04 -22.60 16.83
C GLN A 305 -1.99 -23.67 17.37
N PRO A 306 -1.82 -24.96 16.99
CA PRO A 306 -2.58 -26.04 17.61
C PRO A 306 -2.24 -26.08 19.11
N VAL A 307 -3.27 -26.03 19.95
CA VAL A 307 -3.14 -26.18 21.41
C VAL A 307 -2.63 -27.60 21.68
N THR A 308 -1.32 -27.75 21.78
CA THR A 308 -0.70 -28.94 22.35
C THR A 308 -0.76 -28.80 23.86
N THR A 309 -1.94 -29.00 24.44
CA THR A 309 -2.06 -29.28 25.88
C THR A 309 -1.40 -30.63 26.13
N PRO A 310 -0.26 -30.70 26.84
CA PRO A 310 0.24 -31.99 27.30
C PRO A 310 -0.77 -32.54 28.31
N LEU A 311 -1.36 -33.70 28.00
CA LEU A 311 -2.17 -34.44 28.95
C LEU A 311 -1.33 -34.69 30.21
N PRO A 312 -1.83 -34.36 31.42
CA PRO A 312 -1.12 -34.68 32.64
C PRO A 312 -0.93 -36.19 32.69
N ALA A 313 0.32 -36.63 32.78
CA ALA A 313 0.67 -38.02 32.98
C ALA A 313 0.12 -38.46 34.34
N TYR A 314 -1.01 -39.16 34.34
CA TYR A 314 -1.47 -39.92 35.49
C TYR A 314 -0.42 -41.00 35.77
N ARG A 315 0.40 -40.79 36.80
CA ARG A 315 1.15 -41.86 37.45
C ARG A 315 0.24 -42.49 38.48
N GLY A 316 -0.36 -43.63 38.11
CA GLY A 316 -0.91 -44.61 39.05
C GLY A 316 0.16 -45.62 39.43
#